data_AF-A0A5R9Q694-F1
#
_entry.id   AF-A0A5R9Q694-F1
#
_cell.length_a   1.000
_cell.length_b   1.000
_cell.length_c   1.000
_cell.angle_alpha   90.00
_cell.angle_beta   90.00
_cell.angle_gamma   90.00
#
_symmetry.space_group_name_H-M   'P 1'
#
loop_
_entity.id
_entity.type
_entity.pdbx_description
1 polymer ?
#
loop_
_entity_poly.entity_id
_entity_poly.type
_entity_poly.pdbx_seq_one_letter_code
_entity_poly.pdbx_strand_id
1 'polypeptide(L)'
;MKRILIMSMLSLLTACGGGGETEAPQPSQAASSTQAQPQPQSDKLSDNKAPDNAQFSQFKSQNMEIDISGLGFEAKTVFLKIYTPDNKTLFLGKVPNSPSFEFYLPNNVSKVKYDVFSTLKTDPQITKEYEL
;
A
#
# COMPACT_ATOMS: atom_id res chain seq x y z
N MET A 1 -28.07 -46.62 11.65
CA MET A 1 -28.48 -45.28 11.17
C MET A 1 -28.65 -44.37 12.40
N LYS A 2 -27.72 -43.45 12.65
CA LYS A 2 -27.77 -42.53 13.79
C LYS A 2 -28.08 -41.13 13.29
N ARG A 3 -29.18 -40.56 13.79
CA ARG A 3 -29.65 -39.21 13.54
C ARG A 3 -29.71 -38.46 14.87
N ILE A 4 -29.14 -37.26 14.85
CA ILE A 4 -29.68 -36.00 15.39
C ILE A 4 -29.47 -35.63 16.88
N LEU A 5 -29.00 -34.36 17.00
CA LEU A 5 -29.07 -33.33 18.05
C LEU A 5 -28.80 -33.66 19.51
N ILE A 6 -27.87 -32.91 20.11
CA ILE A 6 -28.09 -32.16 21.37
C ILE A 6 -27.39 -30.79 21.26
N MET A 7 -28.15 -29.72 21.54
CA MET A 7 -27.70 -28.32 21.67
C MET A 7 -26.78 -28.13 22.89
N SER A 8 -25.85 -27.19 22.82
CA SER A 8 -25.67 -26.28 23.96
C SER A 8 -25.09 -24.94 23.49
N MET A 9 -25.93 -23.91 23.63
CA MET A 9 -25.59 -22.49 23.57
C MET A 9 -25.17 -22.10 24.99
N LEU A 10 -24.09 -21.34 25.18
CA LEU A 10 -24.04 -20.31 26.22
C LEU A 10 -22.85 -19.35 26.00
N SER A 11 -23.21 -18.09 25.79
CA SER A 11 -22.37 -16.92 25.67
C SER A 11 -21.68 -16.59 27.00
N LEU A 12 -20.44 -16.11 26.96
CA LEU A 12 -19.84 -15.34 28.05
C LEU A 12 -19.39 -13.98 27.53
N LEU A 13 -20.28 -13.00 27.71
CA LEU A 13 -19.99 -11.58 27.80
C LEU A 13 -19.50 -11.29 29.22
N THR A 14 -18.23 -10.94 29.41
CA THR A 14 -17.73 -10.18 30.56
C THR A 14 -16.42 -9.49 30.13
N ALA A 15 -16.07 -8.27 30.50
CA ALA A 15 -16.79 -7.08 30.93
C ALA A 15 -15.77 -5.95 30.68
N CYS A 16 -16.17 -4.89 29.98
CA CYS A 16 -15.42 -3.65 29.90
C CYS A 16 -15.46 -3.03 31.31
N GLY A 17 -14.36 -3.15 32.05
CA GLY A 17 -14.24 -2.63 33.41
C GLY A 17 -14.14 -1.12 33.40
N GLY A 18 -15.23 -0.45 33.78
CA GLY A 18 -15.25 0.92 34.25
C GLY A 18 -15.33 0.94 35.78
N GLY A 19 -14.50 1.77 36.42
CA GLY A 19 -14.60 2.04 37.86
C GLY A 19 -13.49 2.95 38.36
N GLY A 20 -13.86 4.13 38.86
CA GLY A 20 -13.00 4.98 39.69
C GLY A 20 -13.26 6.48 39.55
N GLU A 21 -14.23 7.01 40.29
CA GLU A 21 -14.27 8.43 40.65
C GLU A 21 -13.52 8.64 41.97
N THR A 22 -12.55 9.55 42.01
CA THR A 22 -12.15 10.32 43.20
C THR A 22 -11.45 11.63 42.78
N GLU A 23 -11.87 12.75 43.35
CA GLU A 23 -11.47 14.14 43.02
C GLU A 23 -10.00 14.53 43.32
N ALA A 24 -9.35 15.18 42.32
CA ALA A 24 -8.42 16.35 42.27
C ALA A 24 -7.16 16.50 43.19
N PRO A 25 -6.11 17.34 42.86
CA PRO A 25 -5.68 17.97 41.58
C PRO A 25 -4.15 17.91 41.22
N GLN A 26 -3.82 17.95 39.90
CA GLN A 26 -2.55 18.36 39.21
C GLN A 26 -1.20 17.64 39.53
N PRO A 27 -0.19 17.56 38.62
CA PRO A 27 0.24 18.58 37.64
C PRO A 27 0.27 18.14 36.17
N SER A 28 0.20 19.16 35.30
CA SER A 28 0.28 19.11 33.85
C SER A 28 1.39 18.21 33.31
N GLN A 29 1.02 17.10 32.69
CA GLN A 29 1.89 16.40 31.74
C GLN A 29 1.41 16.75 30.34
N ALA A 30 2.33 17.31 29.55
CA ALA A 30 2.14 17.68 28.17
C ALA A 30 1.49 16.52 27.41
N ALA A 31 0.24 16.73 27.00
CA ALA A 31 -0.41 15.86 26.04
C ALA A 31 0.40 15.92 24.76
N SER A 32 1.17 14.86 24.50
CA SER A 32 1.67 14.58 23.16
C SER A 32 0.43 14.51 22.27
N SER A 33 0.21 15.55 21.47
CA SER A 33 -0.88 15.61 20.54
C SER A 33 -0.59 14.62 19.43
N THR A 34 -0.93 13.35 19.66
CA THR A 34 -1.16 12.40 18.58
C THR A 34 -2.33 12.96 17.81
N GLN A 35 -2.06 13.77 16.77
CA GLN A 35 -3.09 14.20 15.83
C GLN A 35 -3.73 12.91 15.29
N ALA A 36 -4.96 12.64 15.73
CA ALA A 36 -5.76 11.58 15.16
C ALA A 36 -5.84 11.84 13.65
N GLN A 37 -5.27 10.93 12.85
CA GLN A 37 -5.46 11.00 11.41
C GLN A 37 -6.97 10.96 11.15
N PRO A 38 -7.52 11.88 10.35
CA PRO A 38 -8.93 11.82 9.96
C PRO A 38 -9.20 10.46 9.34
N GLN A 39 -10.15 9.72 9.91
CA GLN A 39 -10.59 8.47 9.34
C GLN A 39 -11.17 8.77 7.95
N PRO A 40 -10.86 7.97 6.91
CA PRO A 40 -11.35 8.23 5.56
C PRO A 40 -12.88 8.35 5.58
N GLN A 41 -13.39 9.46 5.04
CA GLN A 41 -14.83 9.76 5.04
C GLN A 41 -15.58 8.98 3.96
N SER A 42 -14.86 8.39 3.01
CA SER A 42 -15.37 7.76 1.80
C SER A 42 -14.34 6.76 1.28
N ASP A 43 -14.78 5.75 0.54
CA ASP A 43 -13.88 4.83 -0.17
C ASP A 43 -13.30 5.45 -1.46
N LYS A 44 -13.80 6.62 -1.89
CA LYS A 44 -13.27 7.30 -3.07
C LYS A 44 -12.02 8.09 -2.73
N LEU A 45 -10.92 7.82 -3.44
CA LEU A 45 -9.66 8.56 -3.31
C LEU A 45 -9.80 10.08 -3.47
N SER A 46 -10.67 10.54 -4.37
CA SER A 46 -10.93 11.98 -4.60
C SER A 46 -11.44 12.71 -3.36
N ASP A 47 -12.11 11.98 -2.47
CA ASP A 47 -12.78 12.55 -1.30
C ASP A 47 -11.83 12.56 -0.09
N ASN A 48 -10.65 11.92 -0.20
CA ASN A 48 -9.66 11.80 0.85
C ASN A 48 -8.41 12.62 0.51
N LYS A 49 -8.57 13.94 0.44
CA LYS A 49 -7.43 14.84 0.18
C LYS A 49 -6.43 14.73 1.34
N ALA A 50 -5.16 14.53 1.02
CA ALA A 50 -4.10 14.64 2.02
C ALA A 50 -4.10 16.06 2.63
N PRO A 51 -3.82 16.19 3.94
CA PRO A 51 -3.61 17.50 4.56
C PRO A 51 -2.57 18.34 3.79
N ASP A 52 -2.74 19.65 3.75
CA ASP A 52 -1.82 20.53 2.99
C ASP A 52 -0.37 20.49 3.54
N ASN A 53 -0.19 20.07 4.79
CA ASN A 53 1.10 19.86 5.45
C ASN A 53 1.53 18.39 5.49
N ALA A 54 0.90 17.50 4.71
CA ALA A 54 1.29 16.10 4.65
C ALA A 54 2.73 15.97 4.16
N GLN A 55 3.58 15.42 5.01
CA GLN A 55 4.96 15.09 4.66
C GLN A 55 5.05 13.62 4.30
N PHE A 56 5.68 13.33 3.16
CA PHE A 56 5.87 11.96 2.66
C PHE A 56 7.31 11.49 2.87
N SER A 57 7.91 11.85 4.02
CA SER A 57 9.33 11.59 4.33
C SER A 57 9.66 10.10 4.46
N GLN A 58 8.66 9.24 4.63
CA GLN A 58 8.80 7.78 4.58
C GLN A 58 9.05 7.22 3.17
N PHE A 59 8.94 8.04 2.13
CA PHE A 59 9.19 7.67 0.74
C PHE A 59 10.42 8.40 0.18
N LYS A 60 11.19 7.69 -0.64
CA LYS A 60 12.29 8.21 -1.44
C LYS A 60 11.92 8.19 -2.91
N SER A 61 12.31 9.23 -3.64
CA SER A 61 12.27 9.22 -5.10
C SER A 61 13.34 8.28 -5.63
N GLN A 62 13.02 7.58 -6.71
CA GLN A 62 13.90 6.68 -7.44
C GLN A 62 13.69 6.91 -8.93
N ASN A 63 14.80 7.00 -9.65
CA ASN A 63 14.79 7.05 -11.11
C ASN A 63 15.24 5.69 -11.64
N MET A 64 14.42 5.08 -12.48
CA MET A 64 14.76 3.82 -13.15
C MET A 64 14.76 4.04 -14.66
N GLU A 65 15.75 3.45 -15.30
CA GLU A 65 15.86 3.42 -16.75
C GLU A 65 15.42 2.05 -17.27
N ILE A 66 14.34 2.02 -18.04
CA ILE A 66 13.85 0.84 -18.74
C ILE A 66 13.75 1.20 -20.21
N ASP A 67 14.76 0.78 -20.98
CA ASP A 67 14.65 0.79 -22.44
C ASP A 67 13.84 -0.44 -22.89
N ILE A 68 12.67 -0.17 -23.47
CA ILE A 68 11.82 -1.20 -24.06
C ILE A 68 12.05 -1.37 -25.57
N SER A 69 12.93 -0.55 -26.16
CA SER A 69 13.30 -0.62 -27.57
C SER A 69 13.96 -1.98 -27.84
N GLY A 70 13.42 -2.73 -28.80
CA GLY A 70 13.95 -4.04 -29.14
C GLY A 70 13.49 -5.19 -28.23
N LEU A 71 12.58 -4.96 -27.28
CA LEU A 71 11.97 -6.05 -26.51
C LEU A 71 10.88 -6.81 -27.26
N GLY A 72 10.58 -6.44 -28.51
CA GLY A 72 9.69 -7.22 -29.39
C GLY A 72 8.20 -7.10 -29.08
N PHE A 73 7.77 -5.96 -28.51
CA PHE A 73 6.35 -5.67 -28.30
C PHE A 73 5.69 -5.20 -29.60
N GLU A 74 4.58 -5.83 -29.99
CA GLU A 74 3.72 -5.38 -31.10
C GLU A 74 2.64 -4.40 -30.62
N ALA A 75 2.29 -4.45 -29.33
CA ALA A 75 1.26 -3.58 -28.79
C ALA A 75 1.64 -2.10 -28.84
N LYS A 76 0.66 -1.26 -29.15
CA LYS A 76 0.77 0.20 -29.04
C LYS A 76 0.92 0.70 -27.60
N THR A 77 0.61 -0.14 -26.62
CA THR A 77 0.65 0.22 -25.21
C THR A 77 1.29 -0.91 -24.44
N VAL A 78 2.38 -0.59 -23.77
CA VAL A 78 3.12 -1.47 -22.86
C VAL A 78 2.93 -0.93 -21.44
N PHE A 79 2.82 -1.85 -20.50
CA PHE A 79 2.61 -1.59 -19.09
C PHE A 79 3.84 -1.99 -18.29
N LEU A 80 4.05 -1.26 -17.22
CA LEU A 80 5.08 -1.50 -16.22
C LEU A 80 4.40 -1.75 -14.88
N LYS A 81 4.76 -2.87 -14.25
CA LYS A 81 4.40 -3.18 -12.87
C LYS A 81 5.67 -3.29 -12.05
N ILE A 82 5.83 -2.45 -11.03
CA ILE A 82 6.92 -2.52 -10.07
C ILE A 82 6.38 -3.04 -8.76
N TYR A 83 7.07 -4.01 -8.17
CA TYR A 83 6.65 -4.65 -6.94
C TYR A 83 7.86 -5.07 -6.10
N THR A 84 7.65 -5.14 -4.80
CA THR A 84 8.66 -5.66 -3.87
C THR A 84 8.83 -7.18 -4.03
N PRO A 85 9.92 -7.78 -3.52
CA PRO A 85 10.10 -9.24 -3.54
C PRO A 85 8.99 -10.05 -2.86
N ASP A 86 8.25 -9.46 -1.90
CA ASP A 86 7.04 -10.03 -1.28
C ASP A 86 5.75 -9.77 -2.08
N ASN A 87 5.87 -9.39 -3.35
CA ASN A 87 4.78 -9.16 -4.31
C ASN A 87 3.83 -7.99 -4.00
N LYS A 88 4.22 -7.04 -3.15
CA LYS A 88 3.44 -5.81 -2.97
C LYS A 88 3.67 -4.89 -4.16
N THR A 89 2.59 -4.57 -4.87
CA THR A 89 2.67 -3.66 -6.03
C THR A 89 2.87 -2.24 -5.55
N LEU A 90 3.92 -1.60 -6.05
CA LEU A 90 4.32 -0.22 -5.72
C LEU A 90 3.93 0.73 -6.84
N PHE A 91 3.96 0.25 -8.08
CA PHE A 91 3.56 1.00 -9.26
C PHE A 91 2.91 0.07 -10.28
N LEU A 92 1.85 0.55 -10.93
CA LEU A 92 1.25 -0.07 -12.11
C LEU A 92 0.80 1.03 -13.05
N GLY A 93 1.37 1.08 -14.25
CA GLY A 93 1.07 2.14 -15.20
C GLY A 93 1.54 1.81 -16.60
N LYS A 94 1.27 2.72 -17.54
CA LYS A 94 1.84 2.65 -18.89
C LYS A 94 3.32 2.98 -18.81
N VAL A 95 4.13 2.30 -19.62
CA VAL A 95 5.54 2.70 -19.81
C VAL A 95 5.53 4.11 -20.43
N PRO A 96 6.23 5.09 -19.83
CA PRO A 96 6.31 6.42 -20.40
C PRO A 96 7.08 6.40 -21.73
N ASN A 97 6.86 7.42 -22.56
CA ASN A 97 7.58 7.59 -23.84
C ASN A 97 9.07 7.93 -23.66
N SER A 98 9.56 7.97 -22.43
CA SER A 98 10.95 8.19 -22.03
C SER A 98 11.46 6.93 -21.32
N PRO A 99 12.70 6.47 -21.60
CA PRO A 99 13.27 5.30 -20.94
C PRO A 99 13.51 5.55 -19.45
N SER A 100 13.73 6.80 -19.05
CA SER A 100 13.85 7.20 -17.64
C SER A 100 12.50 7.65 -17.10
N PHE A 101 12.14 7.15 -15.92
CA PHE A 101 10.96 7.59 -15.18
C PHE A 101 11.20 7.59 -13.68
N GLU A 102 10.54 8.53 -13.01
CA GLU A 102 10.60 8.74 -11.58
C GLU A 102 9.42 8.05 -10.88
N PHE A 103 9.70 7.37 -9.78
CA PHE A 103 8.69 6.75 -8.92
C PHE A 103 9.12 6.80 -7.46
N TYR A 104 8.16 6.68 -6.55
CA TYR A 104 8.38 6.84 -5.11
C TYR A 104 8.24 5.49 -4.42
N LEU A 105 9.21 5.18 -3.56
CA LEU A 105 9.29 3.92 -2.83
C LEU A 105 9.44 4.14 -1.34
N PRO A 106 8.90 3.25 -0.48
CA PRO A 106 9.21 3.29 0.95
C PRO A 106 10.72 3.25 1.19
N ASN A 107 11.21 4.01 2.17
CA ASN A 107 12.66 4.17 2.42
C ASN A 107 13.38 2.85 2.71
N ASN A 108 12.68 1.87 3.29
CA ASN A 108 13.20 0.56 3.64
C ASN A 108 13.28 -0.43 2.47
N VAL A 109 12.82 -0.06 1.27
CA VAL A 109 12.93 -0.91 0.08
C VAL A 109 14.29 -0.70 -0.57
N SER A 110 15.10 -1.76 -0.66
CA SER A 110 16.41 -1.76 -1.32
C SER A 110 16.43 -2.49 -2.66
N LYS A 111 15.42 -3.33 -2.91
CA LYS A 111 15.29 -4.10 -4.14
C LYS A 111 13.84 -4.12 -4.60
N VAL A 112 13.62 -4.05 -5.90
CA VAL A 112 12.33 -4.27 -6.54
C VAL A 112 12.42 -5.29 -7.66
N LYS A 113 11.28 -5.85 -8.03
CA LYS A 113 11.05 -6.56 -9.28
C LYS A 113 10.19 -5.70 -10.16
N TYR A 114 10.37 -5.84 -11.47
CA TYR A 114 9.48 -5.22 -12.43
C TYR A 114 9.10 -6.17 -13.54
N ASP A 115 7.85 -6.06 -13.97
CA ASP A 115 7.30 -6.70 -15.17
C ASP A 115 7.04 -5.63 -16.22
N VAL A 116 7.53 -5.86 -17.43
CA VAL A 116 7.13 -5.13 -18.64
C VAL A 116 6.29 -6.08 -19.49
N PHE A 117 5.05 -5.70 -19.79
CA PHE A 117 4.10 -6.56 -20.48
C PHE A 117 3.08 -5.73 -21.28
N SER A 118 2.35 -6.38 -22.18
CA SER A 118 1.19 -5.77 -22.85
C SER A 118 -0.06 -6.64 -22.66
N THR A 119 -1.19 -6.19 -23.19
CA THR A 119 -2.42 -7.00 -23.20
C THR A 119 -2.48 -7.99 -24.36
N LEU A 120 -1.55 -7.93 -25.31
CA LEU A 120 -1.47 -8.88 -26.42
C LEU A 120 -0.81 -10.17 -25.93
N LYS A 121 -1.46 -11.31 -26.16
CA LYS A 121 -0.94 -12.62 -25.72
C LYS A 121 0.33 -13.07 -26.45
N THR A 122 0.57 -12.51 -27.62
CA THR A 122 1.75 -12.79 -28.45
C THR A 122 2.97 -11.98 -28.03
N ASP A 123 2.76 -10.88 -27.30
CA ASP A 123 3.85 -10.06 -26.81
C ASP A 123 4.58 -10.76 -25.66
N PRO A 124 5.88 -10.50 -25.49
CA PRO A 124 6.64 -11.05 -24.37
C PRO A 124 6.20 -10.40 -23.05
N GLN A 125 6.48 -11.12 -21.96
CA GLN A 125 6.52 -10.52 -20.63
C GLN A 125 7.96 -10.60 -20.14
N ILE A 126 8.53 -9.45 -19.78
CA ILE A 126 9.90 -9.33 -19.30
C ILE A 126 9.87 -9.05 -17.80
N THR A 127 10.41 -9.98 -17.01
CA THR A 127 10.57 -9.82 -15.57
C THR A 127 12.04 -9.63 -15.22
N LYS A 128 12.36 -8.60 -14.44
CA LYS A 128 13.73 -8.30 -13.99
C LYS A 128 13.74 -7.85 -12.53
N GLU A 129 14.90 -8.02 -11.88
CA GLU A 129 15.17 -7.42 -10.58
C GLU A 129 15.99 -6.14 -10.75
N TYR A 130 15.81 -5.18 -9.84
CA TYR A 130 16.55 -3.93 -9.80
C TYR A 130 16.93 -3.60 -8.36
N GLU A 131 18.22 -3.36 -8.13
CA GLU A 131 18.77 -2.87 -6.86
C GLU A 131 18.74 -1.34 -6.87
N LEU A 132 18.32 -0.72 -5.76
CA LEU A 132 18.05 0.72 -5.61
C LEU A 132 19.17 1.46 -4.88
#